data_AF-A0A661PV12-F1
#
_entry.id   AF-A0A661PV12-F1
#
_cell.length_a   1.000
_cell.length_b   1.000
_cell.length_c   1.000
_cell.angle_alpha   90.00
_cell.angle_beta   90.00
_cell.angle_gamma   90.00
#
_symmetry.space_group_name_H-M   'P 1'
#
loop_
_entity.id
_entity.type
_entity.pdbx_description
1 polymer ?
#
loop_
_entity_poly.entity_id
_entity_poly.type
_entity_poly.pdbx_seq_one_letter_code
_entity_poly.pdbx_strand_id
1 'polypeptide(L)'
;KIKDADNPLLKLFDVKGLKLTTKYSTWKRYRILQELAWKTPNEDFAYMVQKTLEKKALQLFKNAIKATGIRSVAWSGGVASNIKNNMSLRMKSGLEKWYVFPHMGDGGLALGCALYAAHKLQGISSFEFNNAYLGPEYGEKEILKALKKHPKLSYSKQKDIAKKTANAINEGKIVMWFQGRMEFGPRALGNRSILASAYSQEVKNKLNVNLKRRDWFQPFCPSMLAEDAPKLLEGVKQRDPFMTMGYNAKPEAKERIVSVLNVDGSARPQMLADENPLYRKLLTYIKQKTGYGIVLNTSFNIHGDPIVNTPEDAINAMIKGNAKYLSMGDYWIESK
;
A
#
# COMPACT_ATOMS: atom_id res chain seq x y z
N LYS A 1 -16.01 9.96 18.66
CA LYS A 1 -15.37 8.62 18.83
C LYS A 1 -16.08 7.90 19.96
N ILE A 2 -16.71 6.76 19.66
CA ILE A 2 -17.34 5.88 20.66
C ILE A 2 -16.27 5.33 21.62
N LYS A 3 -16.52 5.37 22.93
CA LYS A 3 -15.59 4.81 23.94
C LYS A 3 -15.69 3.28 23.94
N ASP A 4 -14.64 2.60 24.36
CA ASP A 4 -14.63 1.13 24.40
C ASP A 4 -15.72 0.55 25.32
N ALA A 5 -16.08 1.25 26.40
CA ALA A 5 -17.16 0.85 27.31
C ALA A 5 -18.52 0.77 26.59
N ASP A 6 -18.70 1.61 25.57
CA ASP A 6 -19.93 1.78 24.82
C ASP A 6 -19.93 0.96 23.51
N ASN A 7 -18.87 0.19 23.23
CA ASN A 7 -18.75 -0.63 22.02
C ASN A 7 -19.28 -2.06 22.26
N PRO A 8 -20.52 -2.39 21.82
CA PRO A 8 -21.11 -3.71 22.05
C PRO A 8 -20.37 -4.84 21.31
N LEU A 9 -19.66 -4.54 20.22
CA LEU A 9 -18.96 -5.54 19.41
C LEU A 9 -17.78 -6.19 20.17
N LEU A 10 -17.23 -5.51 21.18
CA LEU A 10 -16.19 -6.09 22.03
C LEU A 10 -16.65 -7.30 22.83
N LYS A 11 -17.95 -7.41 23.10
CA LYS A 11 -18.59 -8.54 23.81
C LYS A 11 -19.03 -9.65 22.85
N LEU A 12 -19.03 -9.39 21.53
CA LEU A 12 -19.48 -10.36 20.52
C LEU A 12 -18.47 -11.49 20.31
N PHE A 13 -17.18 -11.16 20.45
CA PHE A 13 -16.07 -12.09 20.28
C PHE A 13 -15.25 -12.17 21.57
N ASP A 14 -14.73 -13.35 21.88
CA ASP A 14 -13.86 -13.58 23.02
C ASP A 14 -12.60 -14.33 22.57
N VAL A 15 -11.48 -14.13 23.28
CA VAL A 15 -10.21 -14.77 22.96
C VAL A 15 -9.79 -15.64 24.14
N LYS A 16 -9.89 -16.97 23.94
CA LYS A 16 -9.51 -17.97 24.95
C LYS A 16 -8.22 -18.67 24.50
N GLY A 17 -7.09 -18.29 25.09
CA GLY A 17 -5.77 -18.72 24.61
C GLY A 17 -5.56 -18.29 23.16
N LEU A 18 -5.39 -19.25 22.25
CA LEU A 18 -5.21 -19.01 20.81
C LEU A 18 -6.49 -19.17 19.98
N LYS A 19 -7.65 -19.34 20.63
CA LYS A 19 -8.93 -19.54 19.96
C LYS A 19 -9.79 -18.28 20.05
N LEU A 20 -10.26 -17.81 18.89
CA LEU A 20 -11.34 -16.84 18.83
C LEU A 20 -12.67 -17.58 19.01
N THR A 21 -13.46 -17.17 19.99
CA THR A 21 -14.72 -17.80 20.35
C THR A 21 -15.86 -16.78 20.34
N THR A 22 -17.09 -17.28 20.23
CA THR A 22 -18.30 -16.48 20.39
C THR A 22 -19.39 -17.38 20.96
N LYS A 23 -20.33 -16.80 21.70
CA LYS A 23 -21.52 -17.52 22.20
C LYS A 23 -22.69 -17.50 21.23
N TYR A 24 -22.54 -16.84 20.08
CA TYR A 24 -23.60 -16.63 19.11
C TYR A 24 -23.32 -17.42 17.83
N SER A 25 -24.36 -18.06 17.27
CA SER A 25 -24.28 -18.69 15.96
C SER A 25 -23.97 -17.66 14.86
N THR A 26 -23.52 -18.11 13.69
CA THR A 26 -23.24 -17.23 12.54
C THR A 26 -24.46 -16.38 12.18
N TRP A 27 -25.65 -16.98 12.10
CA TRP A 27 -26.90 -16.27 11.84
C TRP A 27 -27.24 -15.22 12.90
N LYS A 28 -27.09 -15.55 14.18
CA LYS A 28 -27.36 -14.61 15.27
C LYS A 28 -26.37 -13.43 15.26
N ARG A 29 -25.09 -13.69 14.98
CA ARG A 29 -24.09 -12.62 14.81
C ARG A 29 -24.43 -11.69 13.65
N TYR A 30 -24.83 -12.25 12.51
CA TYR A 30 -25.23 -11.45 11.35
C TYR A 30 -26.39 -10.51 11.67
N ARG A 31 -27.43 -11.00 12.36
CA ARG A 31 -28.57 -10.17 12.79
C ARG A 31 -28.16 -9.05 13.76
N ILE A 32 -27.31 -9.36 14.76
CA ILE A 32 -26.78 -8.35 15.69
C ILE A 32 -25.99 -7.27 14.93
N LEU A 33 -25.13 -7.68 13.98
CA LEU A 33 -24.35 -6.74 13.18
C LEU A 33 -25.24 -5.88 12.28
N GLN A 34 -26.25 -6.46 11.64
CA GLN A 34 -27.24 -5.71 10.84
C GLN A 34 -27.97 -4.67 11.69
N GLU A 35 -28.46 -5.06 12.86
CA GLU A 35 -29.20 -4.16 13.76
C GLU A 35 -28.32 -3.00 14.24
N LEU A 36 -27.07 -3.29 14.62
CA LEU A 36 -26.12 -2.27 15.03
C LEU A 36 -25.74 -1.33 13.89
N ALA A 37 -25.53 -1.86 12.68
CA ALA A 37 -25.24 -1.07 11.49
C ALA A 37 -26.42 -0.16 11.11
N TRP A 38 -27.66 -0.62 11.31
CA TRP A 38 -28.86 0.18 11.06
C TRP A 38 -29.02 1.34 12.07
N LYS A 39 -28.67 1.10 13.34
CA LYS A 39 -28.87 2.06 14.44
C LYS A 39 -27.73 3.05 14.63
N THR A 40 -26.59 2.84 13.97
CA THR A 40 -25.36 3.61 14.22
C THR A 40 -24.88 4.26 12.93
N PRO A 41 -24.40 5.52 12.95
CA PRO A 41 -23.74 6.11 11.79
C PRO A 41 -22.62 5.21 11.24
N ASN A 42 -22.44 5.21 9.92
CA ASN A 42 -21.52 4.30 9.23
C ASN A 42 -20.08 4.42 9.75
N GLU A 43 -19.62 5.64 10.04
CA GLU A 43 -18.27 5.94 10.52
C GLU A 43 -18.04 5.37 11.92
N ASP A 44 -19.04 5.50 12.79
CA ASP A 44 -19.00 4.99 14.15
C ASP A 44 -19.09 3.46 14.18
N PHE A 45 -19.93 2.87 13.33
CA PHE A 45 -19.97 1.41 13.15
C PHE A 45 -18.62 0.87 12.64
N ALA A 46 -18.05 1.49 11.60
CA ALA A 46 -16.74 1.12 11.07
C ALA A 46 -15.64 1.25 12.14
N TYR A 47 -15.66 2.32 12.93
CA TYR A 47 -14.74 2.52 14.05
C TYR A 47 -14.87 1.42 15.11
N MET A 48 -16.10 1.05 15.50
CA MET A 48 -16.34 -0.01 16.48
C MET A 48 -15.86 -1.38 16.01
N VAL A 49 -16.09 -1.72 14.73
CA VAL A 49 -15.60 -2.96 14.11
C VAL A 49 -14.07 -2.97 14.10
N GLN A 50 -13.45 -1.89 13.64
CA GLN A 50 -11.99 -1.75 13.59
C GLN A 50 -11.36 -1.90 14.99
N LYS A 51 -11.93 -1.24 16.00
CA LYS A 51 -11.43 -1.34 17.39
C LYS A 51 -11.59 -2.75 17.96
N THR A 52 -12.69 -3.42 17.63
CA THR A 52 -12.91 -4.80 18.04
C THR A 52 -11.85 -5.72 17.43
N LEU A 53 -11.58 -5.58 16.12
CA LEU A 53 -10.53 -6.34 15.46
C LEU A 53 -9.16 -6.09 16.11
N GLU A 54 -8.76 -4.82 16.29
CA GLU A 54 -7.49 -4.45 16.91
C GLU A 54 -7.30 -5.07 18.29
N LYS A 55 -8.34 -5.05 19.13
CA LYS A 55 -8.25 -5.60 20.49
C LYS A 55 -8.17 -7.12 20.50
N LYS A 56 -9.01 -7.81 19.72
CA LYS A 56 -9.04 -9.28 19.72
C LYS A 56 -7.81 -9.86 19.04
N ALA A 57 -7.34 -9.27 17.94
CA ALA A 57 -6.08 -9.67 17.32
C ALA A 57 -4.89 -9.42 18.26
N LEU A 58 -4.84 -8.29 18.95
CA LEU A 58 -3.78 -8.00 19.93
C LEU A 58 -3.76 -9.03 21.08
N GLN A 59 -4.91 -9.44 21.58
CA GLN A 59 -5.01 -10.50 22.58
C GLN A 59 -4.46 -11.83 22.05
N LEU A 60 -4.84 -12.23 20.83
CA LEU A 60 -4.32 -13.45 20.20
C LEU A 60 -2.79 -13.42 20.07
N PHE A 61 -2.23 -12.31 19.59
CA PHE A 61 -0.77 -12.17 19.46
C PHE A 61 -0.06 -12.21 20.81
N LYS A 62 -0.58 -11.51 21.83
CA LYS A 62 -0.02 -11.57 23.19
C LYS A 62 -0.07 -12.98 23.78
N ASN A 63 -1.18 -13.70 23.58
CA ASN A 63 -1.34 -15.07 24.04
C ASN A 63 -0.37 -16.01 23.31
N ALA A 64 -0.17 -15.83 22.00
CA ALA A 64 0.78 -16.60 21.21
C ALA A 64 2.22 -16.36 21.70
N ILE A 65 2.63 -15.10 21.87
CA ILE A 65 3.96 -14.75 22.38
C ILE A 65 4.16 -15.33 23.78
N LYS A 66 3.16 -15.24 24.67
CA LYS A 66 3.24 -15.82 26.02
C LYS A 66 3.39 -17.33 26.00
N ALA A 67 2.68 -18.01 25.09
CA ALA A 67 2.68 -19.47 25.01
C ALA A 67 3.94 -20.05 24.35
N THR A 68 4.54 -19.35 23.39
CA THR A 68 5.66 -19.86 22.59
C THR A 68 7.00 -19.19 22.89
N GLY A 69 7.00 -18.01 23.50
CA GLY A 69 8.18 -17.15 23.62
C GLY A 69 8.64 -16.48 22.32
N ILE A 70 8.00 -16.79 21.17
CA ILE A 70 8.42 -16.32 19.85
C ILE A 70 7.97 -14.88 19.63
N ARG A 71 8.92 -13.98 19.36
CA ARG A 71 8.69 -12.54 19.10
C ARG A 71 8.97 -12.11 17.66
N SER A 72 9.43 -13.04 16.82
CA SER A 72 9.62 -12.86 15.39
C SER A 72 8.49 -13.57 14.65
N VAL A 73 7.51 -12.82 14.15
CA VAL A 73 6.26 -13.41 13.63
C VAL A 73 6.02 -13.00 12.18
N ALA A 74 5.77 -14.00 11.34
CA ALA A 74 5.24 -13.82 10.00
C ALA A 74 3.73 -14.11 9.98
N TRP A 75 2.94 -13.33 9.26
CA TRP A 75 1.51 -13.61 9.09
C TRP A 75 0.96 -13.20 7.72
N SER A 76 -0.13 -13.88 7.35
CA SER A 76 -0.91 -13.66 6.13
C SER A 76 -2.41 -13.85 6.44
N GLY A 77 -3.24 -13.92 5.41
CA GLY A 77 -4.69 -13.92 5.47
C GLY A 77 -5.29 -12.52 5.19
N GLY A 78 -6.55 -12.48 4.76
CA GLY A 78 -7.22 -11.23 4.39
C GLY A 78 -7.20 -10.15 5.49
N VAL A 79 -7.27 -10.55 6.77
CA VAL A 79 -7.16 -9.65 7.92
C VAL A 79 -5.80 -8.94 7.99
N ALA A 80 -4.73 -9.57 7.51
CA ALA A 80 -3.39 -8.97 7.47
C ALA A 80 -3.30 -7.82 6.45
N SER A 81 -4.31 -7.59 5.62
CA SER A 81 -4.40 -6.38 4.78
C SER A 81 -4.77 -5.13 5.58
N ASN A 82 -5.19 -5.31 6.85
CA ASN A 82 -5.60 -4.23 7.75
C ASN A 82 -4.38 -3.60 8.44
N ILE A 83 -4.04 -2.42 7.96
CA ILE A 83 -2.80 -1.72 8.29
C ILE A 83 -2.85 -1.12 9.70
N LYS A 84 -4.03 -0.67 10.14
CA LYS A 84 -4.23 -0.17 11.50
C LYS A 84 -4.13 -1.29 12.52
N ASN A 85 -4.64 -2.48 12.20
CA ASN A 85 -4.42 -3.67 12.99
C ASN A 85 -2.94 -4.05 13.05
N ASN A 86 -2.26 -4.16 11.90
CA ASN A 86 -0.83 -4.50 11.86
C ASN A 86 0.01 -3.51 12.67
N MET A 87 -0.27 -2.21 12.56
CA MET A 87 0.37 -1.17 13.36
C MET A 87 0.12 -1.37 14.85
N SER A 88 -1.13 -1.63 15.26
CA SER A 88 -1.49 -1.91 16.66
C SER A 88 -0.72 -3.12 17.21
N LEU A 89 -0.64 -4.20 16.43
CA LEU A 89 0.12 -5.40 16.78
C LEU A 89 1.60 -5.07 16.96
N ARG A 90 2.23 -4.44 15.96
CA ARG A 90 3.64 -4.03 16.01
C ARG A 90 3.96 -3.22 17.28
N MET A 91 3.10 -2.26 17.62
CA MET A 91 3.36 -1.33 18.72
C MET A 91 3.05 -1.93 20.11
N LYS A 92 2.09 -2.84 20.23
CA LYS A 92 1.50 -3.19 21.54
C LYS A 92 1.60 -4.67 21.93
N SER A 93 1.95 -5.57 21.01
CA SER A 93 1.95 -7.01 21.27
C SER A 93 3.24 -7.50 21.93
N GLY A 94 4.36 -6.79 21.78
CA GLY A 94 5.68 -7.23 22.22
C GLY A 94 6.51 -7.92 21.12
N LEU A 95 6.10 -7.78 19.85
CA LEU A 95 6.89 -8.21 18.70
C LEU A 95 8.24 -7.49 18.63
N GLU A 96 9.25 -8.25 18.19
CA GLU A 96 10.61 -7.75 17.91
C GLU A 96 10.87 -7.67 16.42
N LYS A 97 10.45 -8.71 15.67
CA LYS A 97 10.48 -8.73 14.20
C LYS A 97 9.12 -9.12 13.66
N TRP A 98 8.77 -8.55 12.50
CA TRP A 98 7.51 -8.84 11.83
C TRP A 98 7.71 -9.05 10.34
N TYR A 99 6.82 -9.85 9.74
CA TYR A 99 6.74 -9.97 8.30
C TYR A 99 5.29 -10.20 7.89
N VAL A 100 4.75 -9.31 7.05
CA VAL A 100 3.44 -9.49 6.43
C VAL A 100 3.65 -9.82 4.98
N PHE A 101 3.17 -10.98 4.56
CA PHE A 101 3.32 -11.42 3.17
C PHE A 101 2.65 -10.41 2.20
N PRO A 102 3.30 -9.97 1.09
CA PRO A 102 2.81 -8.86 0.27
C PRO A 102 1.42 -9.11 -0.31
N HIS A 103 1.22 -10.31 -0.86
CA HIS A 103 -0.08 -10.76 -1.33
C HIS A 103 -0.80 -11.52 -0.21
N MET A 104 -1.09 -10.82 0.90
CA MET A 104 -1.56 -11.46 2.13
C MET A 104 -2.89 -12.23 2.02
N GLY A 105 -3.78 -11.87 1.10
CA GLY A 105 -5.03 -12.59 0.87
C GLY A 105 -4.85 -13.87 0.05
N ASP A 106 -5.95 -14.40 -0.46
CA ASP A 106 -5.97 -15.71 -1.12
C ASP A 106 -5.13 -15.78 -2.40
N GLY A 107 -4.89 -14.66 -3.08
CA GLY A 107 -3.99 -14.63 -4.24
C GLY A 107 -2.52 -14.96 -3.89
N GLY A 108 -2.14 -14.93 -2.60
CA GLY A 108 -0.84 -15.41 -2.13
C GLY A 108 -0.74 -16.94 -2.00
N LEU A 109 -1.86 -17.66 -2.02
CA LEU A 109 -1.88 -19.11 -1.82
C LEU A 109 -1.10 -19.86 -2.89
N ALA A 110 -1.11 -19.38 -4.14
CA ALA A 110 -0.34 -19.99 -5.22
C ALA A 110 1.16 -20.06 -4.89
N LEU A 111 1.73 -18.96 -4.36
CA LEU A 111 3.13 -18.96 -3.92
C LEU A 111 3.31 -19.83 -2.67
N GLY A 112 2.38 -19.76 -1.70
CA GLY A 112 2.43 -20.60 -0.51
C GLY A 112 2.46 -22.10 -0.83
N CYS A 113 1.62 -22.54 -1.76
CA CYS A 113 1.58 -23.93 -2.24
C CYS A 113 2.88 -24.32 -2.95
N ALA A 114 3.42 -23.44 -3.79
CA ALA A 114 4.69 -23.69 -4.47
C ALA A 114 5.86 -23.82 -3.47
N LEU A 115 5.94 -22.94 -2.46
CA LEU A 115 6.94 -23.01 -1.39
C LEU A 115 6.77 -24.27 -0.54
N TYR A 116 5.54 -24.67 -0.23
CA TYR A 116 5.26 -25.90 0.51
C TYR A 116 5.68 -27.15 -0.29
N ALA A 117 5.35 -27.21 -1.58
CA ALA A 117 5.75 -28.31 -2.46
C ALA A 117 7.28 -28.36 -2.62
N ALA A 118 7.93 -27.22 -2.83
CA ALA A 118 9.39 -27.11 -2.89
C ALA A 118 10.05 -27.61 -1.60
N HIS A 119 9.50 -27.26 -0.44
CA HIS A 119 9.97 -27.77 0.85
C HIS A 119 9.79 -29.29 0.96
N LYS A 120 8.62 -29.82 0.62
CA LYS A 120 8.30 -31.25 0.76
C LYS A 120 9.03 -32.15 -0.23
N LEU A 121 9.20 -31.70 -1.46
CA LEU A 121 9.75 -32.51 -2.56
C LEU A 121 11.26 -32.31 -2.74
N GLN A 122 11.78 -31.11 -2.44
CA GLN A 122 13.17 -30.74 -2.71
C GLN A 122 13.94 -30.35 -1.43
N GLY A 123 13.30 -30.34 -0.27
CA GLY A 123 13.94 -29.98 0.99
C GLY A 123 14.30 -28.49 1.10
N ILE A 124 13.78 -27.62 0.22
CA ILE A 124 14.03 -26.17 0.29
C ILE A 124 13.45 -25.63 1.60
N SER A 125 14.32 -25.19 2.50
CA SER A 125 13.95 -24.75 3.86
C SER A 125 13.92 -23.23 4.01
N SER A 126 14.46 -22.49 3.04
CA SER A 126 14.50 -21.02 3.05
C SER A 126 14.29 -20.46 1.66
N PHE A 127 13.51 -19.38 1.59
CA PHE A 127 13.33 -18.59 0.38
C PHE A 127 13.26 -17.12 0.77
N GLU A 128 14.11 -16.29 0.15
CA GLU A 128 14.12 -14.86 0.40
C GLU A 128 13.23 -14.13 -0.62
N PHE A 129 12.08 -13.65 -0.17
CA PHE A 129 11.17 -12.86 -1.01
C PHE A 129 11.66 -11.41 -1.08
N ASN A 130 12.65 -11.17 -1.95
CA ASN A 130 13.36 -9.89 -2.05
C ASN A 130 12.51 -8.75 -2.59
N ASN A 131 11.66 -9.01 -3.59
CA ASN A 131 10.81 -8.00 -4.20
C ASN A 131 9.53 -8.63 -4.77
N ALA A 132 8.52 -7.79 -4.99
CA ALA A 132 7.25 -8.22 -5.53
C ALA A 132 7.20 -8.17 -7.07
N TYR A 133 8.28 -7.89 -7.78
CA TYR A 133 8.25 -7.66 -9.24
C TYR A 133 8.23 -8.97 -10.04
N LEU A 134 7.19 -9.78 -9.86
CA LEU A 134 7.06 -11.12 -10.44
C LEU A 134 6.22 -11.15 -11.73
N GLY A 135 5.47 -10.09 -12.01
CA GLY A 135 4.62 -9.98 -13.20
C GLY A 135 5.40 -9.70 -14.49
N PRO A 136 4.68 -9.50 -15.60
CA PRO A 136 5.29 -9.27 -16.91
C PRO A 136 5.96 -7.90 -17.01
N GLU A 137 6.94 -7.83 -17.90
CA GLU A 137 7.64 -6.62 -18.35
C GLU A 137 7.45 -6.48 -19.86
N TYR A 138 7.50 -5.25 -20.35
CA TYR A 138 7.27 -4.94 -21.76
C TYR A 138 8.42 -4.10 -22.30
N GLY A 139 8.97 -4.54 -23.43
CA GLY A 139 10.09 -3.87 -24.08
C GLY A 139 9.69 -2.64 -24.88
N GLU A 140 10.70 -1.95 -25.42
CA GLU A 140 10.52 -0.76 -26.27
C GLU A 140 9.62 -1.03 -27.49
N LYS A 141 9.71 -2.23 -28.10
CA LYS A 141 8.91 -2.60 -29.27
C LYS A 141 7.41 -2.64 -28.95
N GLU A 142 7.03 -3.25 -27.83
CA GLU A 142 5.65 -3.34 -27.38
C GLU A 142 5.09 -1.99 -26.97
N ILE A 143 5.89 -1.17 -26.28
CA ILE A 143 5.54 0.20 -25.91
C ILE A 143 5.27 1.06 -27.14
N LEU A 144 6.19 1.06 -28.12
CA LEU A 144 6.02 1.81 -29.37
C LEU A 144 4.82 1.31 -30.18
N LYS A 145 4.60 -0.01 -30.22
CA LYS A 145 3.44 -0.60 -30.90
C LYS A 145 2.13 -0.09 -30.30
N ALA A 146 2.03 0.00 -28.98
CA ALA A 146 0.86 0.56 -28.31
C ALA A 146 0.72 2.06 -28.61
N LEU A 147 1.80 2.85 -28.48
CA LEU A 147 1.78 4.30 -28.75
C LEU A 147 1.34 4.66 -30.18
N LYS A 148 1.78 3.89 -31.18
CA LYS A 148 1.41 4.12 -32.59
C LYS A 148 -0.09 4.01 -32.86
N LYS A 149 -0.85 3.29 -32.03
CA LYS A 149 -2.31 3.20 -32.15
C LYS A 149 -3.03 4.45 -31.66
N HIS A 150 -2.33 5.33 -30.94
CA HIS A 150 -2.90 6.52 -30.30
C HIS A 150 -2.23 7.80 -30.83
N PRO A 151 -2.48 8.18 -32.10
CA PRO A 151 -1.77 9.30 -32.77
C PRO A 151 -2.07 10.68 -32.17
N LYS A 152 -3.06 10.78 -31.27
CA LYS A 152 -3.39 12.03 -30.58
C LYS A 152 -2.43 12.34 -29.42
N LEU A 153 -1.68 11.36 -28.94
CA LEU A 153 -0.69 11.51 -27.87
C LEU A 153 0.65 11.96 -28.44
N SER A 154 1.28 12.95 -27.81
CA SER A 154 2.68 13.27 -28.08
C SER A 154 3.57 12.42 -27.19
N TYR A 155 4.68 11.94 -27.73
CA TYR A 155 5.66 11.20 -26.93
C TYR A 155 7.09 11.50 -27.38
N SER A 156 8.02 11.45 -26.43
CA SER A 156 9.44 11.68 -26.67
C SER A 156 10.29 10.74 -25.82
N LYS A 157 11.35 10.18 -26.40
CA LYS A 157 12.31 9.34 -25.68
C LYS A 157 13.20 10.22 -24.80
N GLN A 158 13.36 9.85 -23.55
CA GLN A 158 14.16 10.55 -22.56
C GLN A 158 15.45 9.78 -22.28
N LYS A 159 16.57 10.47 -22.16
CA LYS A 159 17.84 9.84 -21.70
C LYS A 159 17.78 9.44 -20.23
N ASP A 160 16.98 10.16 -19.44
CA ASP A 160 16.80 9.92 -18.02
C ASP A 160 15.34 10.18 -17.64
N ILE A 161 14.52 9.15 -17.80
CA ILE A 161 13.09 9.24 -17.50
C ILE A 161 12.85 9.53 -16.01
N ALA A 162 13.66 8.96 -15.11
CA ALA A 162 13.56 9.21 -13.68
C ALA A 162 13.75 10.69 -13.34
N LYS A 163 14.73 11.37 -13.95
CA LYS A 163 14.94 12.81 -13.77
C LYS A 163 13.78 13.64 -14.33
N LYS A 164 13.31 13.32 -15.54
CA LYS A 164 12.18 14.02 -16.17
C LYS A 164 10.92 13.92 -15.29
N THR A 165 10.61 12.73 -14.80
CA THR A 165 9.46 12.47 -13.93
C THR A 165 9.61 13.16 -12.58
N ALA A 166 10.79 13.10 -11.95
CA ALA A 166 11.04 13.77 -10.68
C ALA A 166 10.85 15.29 -10.78
N ASN A 167 11.36 15.92 -11.84
CA ASN A 167 11.15 17.34 -12.09
C ASN A 167 9.65 17.67 -12.25
N ALA A 168 8.92 16.88 -13.04
CA ALA A 168 7.49 17.07 -13.21
C ALA A 168 6.71 16.96 -11.88
N ILE A 169 7.05 15.98 -11.03
CA ILE A 169 6.44 15.82 -9.70
C ILE A 169 6.75 17.03 -8.79
N ASN A 170 7.99 17.53 -8.82
CA ASN A 170 8.39 18.73 -8.07
C ASN A 170 7.67 19.99 -8.57
N GLU A 171 7.31 20.05 -9.85
CA GLU A 171 6.45 21.09 -10.44
C GLU A 171 4.96 20.90 -10.12
N GLY A 172 4.60 19.94 -9.26
CA GLY A 172 3.22 19.67 -8.85
C GLY A 172 2.39 18.85 -9.84
N LYS A 173 3.02 18.24 -10.86
CA LYS A 173 2.34 17.39 -11.83
C LYS A 173 2.08 15.99 -11.26
N ILE A 174 0.94 15.41 -11.64
CA ILE A 174 0.62 14.01 -11.37
C ILE A 174 1.08 13.20 -12.58
N VAL A 175 1.92 12.19 -12.34
CA VAL A 175 2.54 11.40 -13.41
C VAL A 175 2.17 9.94 -13.26
N MET A 176 1.65 9.36 -14.33
CA MET A 176 1.42 7.92 -14.41
C MET A 176 2.76 7.24 -14.71
N TRP A 177 3.07 6.17 -14.00
CA TRP A 177 4.39 5.55 -13.99
C TRP A 177 4.25 4.06 -14.30
N PHE A 178 4.77 3.67 -15.46
CA PHE A 178 4.75 2.31 -15.98
C PHE A 178 6.18 1.87 -16.29
N GLN A 179 6.76 1.01 -15.44
CA GLN A 179 8.15 0.59 -15.57
C GLN A 179 8.34 -0.89 -15.23
N GLY A 180 9.27 -1.55 -15.90
CA GLY A 180 9.74 -2.90 -15.58
C GLY A 180 8.64 -3.93 -15.34
N ARG A 181 8.98 -4.95 -14.53
CA ARG A 181 8.07 -6.04 -14.15
C ARG A 181 6.97 -5.58 -13.21
N MET A 182 5.73 -5.95 -13.51
CA MET A 182 4.57 -5.65 -12.66
C MET A 182 4.70 -6.26 -11.25
N GLU A 183 4.19 -5.54 -10.26
CA GLU A 183 4.13 -5.98 -8.86
C GLU A 183 3.12 -7.11 -8.65
N PHE A 184 3.49 -8.06 -7.80
CA PHE A 184 2.65 -9.13 -7.29
C PHE A 184 1.90 -8.65 -6.05
N GLY A 185 0.58 -8.76 -6.09
CA GLY A 185 -0.29 -8.35 -5.00
C GLY A 185 -1.12 -7.11 -5.29
N PRO A 186 -1.95 -6.71 -4.32
CA PRO A 186 -2.97 -5.68 -4.53
C PRO A 186 -2.41 -4.25 -4.48
N ARG A 187 -1.09 -4.08 -4.31
CA ARG A 187 -0.46 -2.78 -4.05
C ARG A 187 0.52 -2.45 -5.16
N ALA A 188 0.44 -1.24 -5.70
CA ALA A 188 1.47 -0.69 -6.56
C ALA A 188 2.67 -0.28 -5.71
N LEU A 189 3.85 -0.78 -6.06
CA LEU A 189 5.12 -0.62 -5.36
C LEU A 189 6.19 -0.02 -6.31
N GLY A 190 5.77 0.90 -7.19
CA GLY A 190 6.68 1.71 -7.98
C GLY A 190 6.92 1.25 -9.42
N ASN A 191 6.14 0.31 -9.96
CA ASN A 191 6.21 -0.12 -11.36
C ASN A 191 4.88 0.05 -12.11
N ARG A 192 3.74 0.04 -11.43
CA ARG A 192 2.41 0.40 -11.98
C ARG A 192 1.72 1.41 -11.08
N SER A 193 2.28 2.62 -11.02
CA SER A 193 1.96 3.63 -10.00
C SER A 193 1.47 4.94 -10.61
N ILE A 194 0.64 5.66 -9.87
CA ILE A 194 0.39 7.09 -10.06
C ILE A 194 1.19 7.82 -9.01
N LEU A 195 2.09 8.68 -9.47
CA LEU A 195 3.06 9.38 -8.64
C LEU A 195 2.73 10.87 -8.56
N ALA A 196 2.85 11.43 -7.37
CA ALA A 196 2.64 12.85 -7.15
C ALA A 196 3.46 13.36 -5.96
N SER A 197 3.48 14.68 -5.76
CA SER A 197 4.24 15.29 -4.67
C SER A 197 3.71 14.85 -3.30
N ALA A 198 4.62 14.41 -2.42
CA ALA A 198 4.33 14.13 -1.02
C ALA A 198 4.03 15.41 -0.19
N TYR A 199 4.42 16.57 -0.72
CA TYR A 199 4.53 17.84 0.01
C TYR A 199 3.40 18.82 -0.26
N SER A 200 2.50 18.53 -1.20
CA SER A 200 1.44 19.46 -1.63
C SER A 200 0.05 18.93 -1.27
N GLN A 201 -0.67 19.69 -0.45
CA GLN A 201 -2.08 19.43 -0.15
C GLN A 201 -2.96 19.63 -1.39
N GLU A 202 -2.64 20.61 -2.24
CA GLU A 202 -3.36 20.87 -3.48
C GLU A 202 -3.32 19.66 -4.42
N VAL A 203 -2.16 19.00 -4.53
CA VAL A 203 -1.98 17.79 -5.33
C VAL A 203 -2.84 16.64 -4.79
N LYS A 204 -2.92 16.47 -3.46
CA LYS A 204 -3.82 15.48 -2.85
C LYS A 204 -5.28 15.72 -3.24
N ASN A 205 -5.73 16.97 -3.16
CA ASN A 205 -7.09 17.35 -3.50
C ASN A 205 -7.39 17.12 -4.98
N LYS A 206 -6.48 17.55 -5.88
CA LYS A 206 -6.57 17.29 -7.33
C LYS A 206 -6.69 15.81 -7.65
N LEU A 207 -5.91 14.95 -6.98
CA LEU A 207 -5.91 13.50 -7.24
C LEU A 207 -7.20 12.82 -6.76
N ASN A 208 -7.73 13.24 -5.60
CA ASN A 208 -9.00 12.73 -5.07
C ASN A 208 -10.19 13.07 -5.98
N VAL A 209 -10.28 14.33 -6.43
CA VAL A 209 -11.40 14.83 -7.25
C VAL A 209 -11.32 14.33 -8.69
N ASN A 210 -10.17 14.51 -9.35
CA ASN A 210 -10.12 14.38 -10.81
C ASN A 210 -9.87 12.94 -11.27
N LEU A 211 -9.05 12.17 -10.53
CA LEU A 211 -8.55 10.87 -11.00
C LEU A 211 -9.19 9.69 -10.29
N LYS A 212 -9.33 9.75 -8.97
CA LYS A 212 -9.77 8.60 -8.18
C LYS A 212 -11.24 8.63 -7.80
N ARG A 213 -11.89 9.79 -7.86
CA ARG A 213 -13.29 10.00 -7.45
C ARG A 213 -13.56 9.35 -6.09
N ARG A 214 -12.64 9.57 -5.15
CA ARG A 214 -12.66 8.99 -3.80
C ARG A 214 -13.13 10.03 -2.81
N ASP A 215 -13.70 9.55 -1.71
CA ASP A 215 -14.00 10.41 -0.56
C ASP A 215 -12.74 11.10 -0.04
N TRP A 216 -12.92 12.31 0.47
CA TRP A 216 -11.87 13.21 0.94
C TRP A 216 -10.95 12.58 2.01
N PHE A 217 -11.45 11.59 2.75
CA PHE A 217 -10.72 10.92 3.84
C PHE A 217 -9.86 9.74 3.38
N GLN A 218 -9.99 9.27 2.13
CA GLN A 218 -9.17 8.14 1.67
C GLN A 218 -7.71 8.57 1.50
N PRO A 219 -6.79 7.89 2.19
CA PRO A 219 -5.40 8.30 2.18
C PRO A 219 -4.64 7.75 0.99
N PHE A 220 -3.60 8.48 0.60
CA PHE A 220 -2.56 7.96 -0.28
C PHE A 220 -1.37 7.46 0.54
N CYS A 221 -0.57 6.61 -0.08
CA CYS A 221 0.52 5.93 0.60
C CYS A 221 1.85 6.53 0.14
N PRO A 222 2.83 6.72 1.05
CA PRO A 222 4.14 7.16 0.64
C PRO A 222 4.97 6.00 0.11
N SER A 223 5.70 6.24 -0.97
CA SER A 223 6.92 5.51 -1.29
C SER A 223 8.10 6.38 -0.91
N MET A 224 9.05 5.84 -0.16
CA MET A 224 10.18 6.59 0.37
C MET A 224 11.47 5.77 0.34
N LEU A 225 12.60 6.47 0.25
CA LEU A 225 13.91 5.86 0.49
C LEU A 225 13.97 5.29 1.91
N ALA A 226 14.43 4.04 2.04
CA ALA A 226 14.49 3.34 3.32
C ALA A 226 15.30 4.13 4.37
N GLU A 227 16.38 4.81 3.96
CA GLU A 227 17.22 5.64 4.82
C GLU A 227 16.55 6.95 5.31
N ASP A 228 15.45 7.38 4.69
CA ASP A 228 14.70 8.56 5.11
C ASP A 228 13.51 8.20 6.02
N ALA A 229 13.08 6.94 6.03
CA ALA A 229 11.95 6.49 6.83
C ALA A 229 12.11 6.76 8.35
N PRO A 230 13.25 6.45 9.00
CA PRO A 230 13.44 6.73 10.43
C PRO A 230 13.45 8.22 10.78
N LYS A 231 13.65 9.10 9.79
CA LYS A 231 13.63 10.56 9.97
C LYS A 231 12.21 11.10 9.98
N LEU A 232 11.30 10.48 9.23
CA LEU A 232 9.92 10.94 9.04
C LEU A 232 8.89 10.18 9.88
N LEU A 233 9.17 8.94 10.26
CA LEU A 233 8.21 8.02 10.88
C LEU A 233 8.67 7.58 12.29
N GLU A 234 7.69 7.33 13.16
CA GLU A 234 7.91 6.87 14.52
C GLU A 234 8.18 5.35 14.60
N GLY A 235 9.17 4.95 15.39
CA GLY A 235 9.38 3.56 15.77
C GLY A 235 9.75 2.63 14.62
N VAL A 236 10.45 3.14 13.59
CA VAL A 236 11.01 2.31 12.52
C VAL A 236 12.15 1.46 13.09
N LYS A 237 11.91 0.14 13.26
CA LYS A 237 12.93 -0.84 13.72
C LYS A 237 13.46 -1.73 12.61
N GLN A 238 12.70 -1.88 11.53
CA GLN A 238 13.05 -2.67 10.36
C GLN A 238 12.40 -2.06 9.11
N ARG A 239 12.87 -2.47 7.94
CA ARG A 239 12.32 -2.06 6.65
C ARG A 239 10.97 -2.74 6.39
N ASP A 240 10.00 -1.97 5.90
CA ASP A 240 8.70 -2.47 5.40
C ASP A 240 8.54 -2.08 3.91
N PRO A 241 8.91 -2.96 2.96
CA PRO A 241 8.97 -2.61 1.54
C PRO A 241 7.62 -2.76 0.79
N PHE A 242 6.59 -3.32 1.43
CA PHE A 242 5.38 -3.80 0.74
C PHE A 242 4.09 -3.03 1.05
N MET A 243 4.17 -1.87 1.72
CA MET A 243 2.98 -1.14 2.19
C MET A 243 2.03 -2.00 3.04
N THR A 244 2.56 -2.90 3.85
CA THR A 244 1.78 -3.83 4.68
C THR A 244 1.71 -3.42 6.15
N MET A 245 2.50 -2.43 6.56
CA MET A 245 2.60 -1.98 7.95
C MET A 245 2.27 -0.49 8.08
N GLY A 246 1.65 -0.12 9.20
CA GLY A 246 1.30 1.27 9.51
C GLY A 246 2.27 1.93 10.47
N TYR A 247 2.46 3.24 10.28
CA TYR A 247 3.38 4.08 11.03
C TYR A 247 2.73 5.41 11.35
N ASN A 248 3.08 6.04 12.47
CA ASN A 248 2.77 7.44 12.68
C ASN A 248 3.88 8.29 12.07
N ALA A 249 3.51 9.41 11.46
CA ALA A 249 4.48 10.45 11.14
C ALA A 249 4.92 11.15 12.43
N LYS A 250 6.21 11.48 12.51
CA LYS A 250 6.74 12.32 13.58
C LYS A 250 6.13 13.72 13.51
N PRO A 251 6.02 14.46 14.62
CA PRO A 251 5.41 15.79 14.66
C PRO A 251 5.92 16.73 13.55
N GLU A 252 7.23 16.82 13.36
CA GLU A 252 7.89 17.68 12.37
C GLU A 252 7.64 17.26 10.91
N ALA A 253 7.24 16.01 10.69
CA ALA A 253 6.94 15.50 9.36
C ALA A 253 5.47 15.75 8.96
N LYS A 254 4.56 15.94 9.92
CA LYS A 254 3.10 15.99 9.65
C LYS A 254 2.70 17.10 8.68
N GLU A 255 3.30 18.28 8.84
CA GLU A 255 3.03 19.43 7.97
C GLU A 255 3.74 19.30 6.63
N ARG A 256 4.89 18.63 6.61
CA ARG A 256 5.76 18.53 5.42
C ARG A 256 5.30 17.48 4.43
N ILE A 257 4.78 16.34 4.88
CA ILE A 257 4.38 15.22 4.01
C ILE A 257 2.87 14.98 4.00
N VAL A 258 2.08 16.05 4.11
CA VAL A 258 0.62 16.02 4.31
C VAL A 258 -0.14 15.19 3.25
N SER A 259 0.38 15.10 2.03
CA SER A 259 -0.34 14.45 0.93
C SER A 259 -0.42 12.92 1.08
N VAL A 260 0.47 12.34 1.91
CA VAL A 260 0.63 10.89 2.12
C VAL A 260 0.26 10.44 3.54
N LEU A 261 -0.38 11.33 4.31
CA LEU A 261 -0.86 11.03 5.67
C LEU A 261 -2.37 10.85 5.71
N ASN A 262 -2.79 9.95 6.58
CA ASN A 262 -4.17 9.79 7.05
C ASN A 262 -4.56 10.99 7.93
N VAL A 263 -5.86 11.18 8.14
CA VAL A 263 -6.41 12.24 9.02
C VAL A 263 -5.83 12.15 10.44
N ASP A 264 -5.50 10.95 10.91
CA ASP A 264 -4.91 10.75 12.24
C ASP A 264 -3.37 10.83 12.27
N GLY A 265 -2.74 11.27 11.17
CA GLY A 265 -1.30 11.40 11.03
C GLY A 265 -0.55 10.08 10.82
N SER A 266 -1.27 8.96 10.65
CA SER A 266 -0.65 7.69 10.28
C SER A 266 -0.43 7.57 8.77
N ALA A 267 0.55 6.76 8.37
CA ALA A 267 0.92 6.49 7.00
C ALA A 267 1.20 5.00 6.82
N ARG A 268 1.24 4.58 5.55
CA ARG A 268 1.53 3.21 5.16
C ARG A 268 2.65 3.20 4.11
N PRO A 269 3.92 3.24 4.54
CA PRO A 269 5.04 3.44 3.64
C PRO A 269 5.37 2.18 2.84
N GLN A 270 5.85 2.39 1.62
CA GLN A 270 6.84 1.53 0.98
C GLN A 270 8.22 2.10 1.31
N MET A 271 9.04 1.35 2.03
CA MET A 271 10.44 1.69 2.30
C MET A 271 11.33 1.01 1.26
N LEU A 272 11.75 1.77 0.26
CA LEU A 272 12.52 1.27 -0.89
C LEU A 272 14.03 1.30 -0.60
N ALA A 273 14.72 0.17 -0.76
CA ALA A 273 16.18 0.13 -0.80
C ALA A 273 16.64 0.05 -2.27
N ASP A 274 17.38 -0.98 -2.66
CA ASP A 274 17.99 -1.14 -3.98
C ASP A 274 17.22 -2.08 -4.93
N GLU A 275 16.10 -2.66 -4.47
CA GLU A 275 15.31 -3.63 -5.23
C GLU A 275 14.64 -3.06 -6.51
N ASN A 276 14.59 -1.74 -6.65
CA ASN A 276 14.12 -1.07 -7.86
C ASN A 276 15.01 0.15 -8.17
N PRO A 277 16.13 -0.04 -8.89
CA PRO A 277 17.12 1.02 -9.10
C PRO A 277 16.56 2.25 -9.81
N LEU A 278 15.66 2.06 -10.80
CA LEU A 278 15.05 3.19 -11.52
C LEU A 278 14.13 4.00 -10.62
N TYR A 279 13.32 3.33 -9.80
CA TYR A 279 12.43 4.02 -8.86
C TYR A 279 13.21 4.69 -7.72
N ARG A 280 14.29 4.05 -7.23
CA ARG A 280 15.23 4.66 -6.27
C ARG A 280 15.89 5.91 -6.85
N LYS A 281 16.31 5.86 -8.12
CA LYS A 281 16.88 7.02 -8.83
C LYS A 281 15.88 8.18 -8.91
N LEU A 282 14.61 7.90 -9.22
CA LEU A 282 13.53 8.91 -9.18
C LEU A 282 13.41 9.54 -7.79
N LEU A 283 13.31 8.73 -6.73
CA LEU A 283 13.22 9.24 -5.35
C LEU A 283 14.46 10.05 -4.95
N THR A 284 15.64 9.68 -5.45
CA THR A 284 16.88 10.42 -5.22
C THR A 284 16.83 11.81 -5.86
N TYR A 285 16.30 11.94 -7.09
CA TYR A 285 16.10 13.25 -7.71
C TYR A 285 15.07 14.10 -6.97
N ILE A 286 14.01 13.49 -6.42
CA ILE A 286 13.07 14.21 -5.53
C ILE A 286 13.81 14.73 -4.30
N LYS A 287 14.58 13.85 -3.62
CA LYS A 287 15.36 14.17 -2.42
C LYS A 287 16.27 15.38 -2.60
N GLN A 288 16.94 15.48 -3.75
CA GLN A 288 17.84 16.61 -4.06
C GLN A 288 17.14 17.97 -4.01
N LYS A 289 15.83 18.02 -4.29
CA LYS A 289 15.03 19.25 -4.27
C LYS A 289 14.28 19.45 -2.96
N THR A 290 13.80 18.37 -2.35
CA THR A 290 12.85 18.44 -1.23
C THR A 290 13.46 18.04 0.12
N GLY A 291 14.70 17.56 0.15
CA GLY A 291 15.41 17.07 1.33
C GLY A 291 15.14 15.61 1.71
N TYR A 292 14.02 15.01 1.26
CA TYR A 292 13.71 13.60 1.50
C TYR A 292 13.22 12.93 0.22
N GLY A 293 13.64 11.68 -0.02
CA GLY A 293 13.19 10.94 -1.20
C GLY A 293 11.85 10.29 -0.96
N ILE A 294 10.76 11.06 -1.00
CA ILE A 294 9.39 10.61 -0.73
C ILE A 294 8.42 11.14 -1.79
N VAL A 295 7.54 10.26 -2.26
CA VAL A 295 6.45 10.60 -3.18
C VAL A 295 5.15 9.98 -2.71
N LEU A 296 4.05 10.60 -3.11
CA LEU A 296 2.75 9.96 -3.10
C LEU A 296 2.75 8.86 -4.15
N ASN A 297 2.39 7.64 -3.74
CA ASN A 297 2.20 6.50 -4.62
C ASN A 297 0.80 5.91 -4.41
N THR A 298 0.07 5.75 -5.52
CA THR A 298 -1.20 5.03 -5.55
C THR A 298 -1.28 4.14 -6.80
N SER A 299 -2.19 3.18 -6.80
CA SER A 299 -2.34 2.21 -7.88
C SER A 299 -2.62 2.89 -9.23
N PHE A 300 -1.92 2.48 -10.29
CA PHE A 300 -2.25 2.91 -11.64
C PHE A 300 -3.43 2.10 -12.18
N ASN A 301 -4.62 2.63 -11.92
CA ASN A 301 -5.91 2.13 -12.39
C ASN A 301 -6.96 3.25 -12.39
N ILE A 302 -8.04 3.02 -13.11
CA ILE A 302 -9.26 3.81 -12.98
C ILE A 302 -10.12 3.20 -11.88
N HIS A 303 -11.01 4.00 -11.28
CA HIS A 303 -11.96 3.49 -10.29
C HIS A 303 -12.78 2.33 -10.88
N GLY A 304 -12.75 1.17 -10.22
CA GLY A 304 -13.42 -0.05 -10.67
C GLY A 304 -12.52 -1.04 -11.45
N ASP A 305 -11.41 -0.57 -12.02
CA ASP A 305 -10.51 -1.40 -12.83
C ASP A 305 -9.34 -1.97 -12.02
N PRO A 306 -8.75 -3.12 -12.44
CA PRO A 306 -7.50 -3.62 -11.88
C PRO A 306 -6.32 -2.69 -12.20
N ILE A 307 -5.17 -2.94 -11.55
CA ILE A 307 -3.91 -2.28 -11.89
C ILE A 307 -3.56 -2.58 -13.35
N VAL A 308 -3.17 -1.56 -14.11
CA VAL A 308 -2.81 -1.70 -15.53
C VAL A 308 -1.68 -2.71 -15.69
N ASN A 309 -1.82 -3.61 -16.66
CA ASN A 309 -0.84 -4.65 -16.91
C ASN A 309 -0.01 -4.33 -18.15
N THR A 310 -0.67 -4.12 -19.29
CA THR A 310 -0.03 -3.89 -20.60
C THR A 310 0.21 -2.41 -20.90
N PRO A 311 1.08 -2.05 -21.86
CA PRO A 311 1.23 -0.68 -22.34
C PRO A 311 -0.09 -0.09 -22.88
N GLU A 312 -0.91 -0.92 -23.51
CA GLU A 312 -2.24 -0.54 -24.00
C GLU A 312 -3.19 -0.18 -22.84
N ASP A 313 -3.19 -0.98 -21.76
CA ASP A 313 -3.97 -0.69 -20.55
C ASP A 313 -3.55 0.64 -19.93
N ALA A 314 -2.24 0.91 -19.87
CA ALA A 314 -1.70 2.16 -19.33
C ALA A 314 -2.14 3.39 -20.13
N ILE A 315 -2.08 3.31 -21.46
CA ILE A 315 -2.55 4.39 -22.35
C ILE A 315 -4.06 4.58 -22.24
N ASN A 316 -4.83 3.49 -22.26
CA ASN A 316 -6.28 3.56 -22.12
C ASN A 316 -6.69 4.13 -20.76
N ALA A 317 -5.99 3.76 -19.69
CA ALA A 317 -6.21 4.31 -18.36
C ALA A 317 -5.86 5.80 -18.28
N MET A 318 -4.77 6.22 -18.95
CA MET A 318 -4.40 7.63 -19.05
C MET A 318 -5.50 8.45 -19.74
N ILE A 319 -5.99 7.97 -20.90
CA ILE A 319 -7.03 8.66 -21.69
C ILE A 319 -8.35 8.73 -20.92
N LYS A 320 -8.87 7.59 -20.46
CA LYS A 320 -10.14 7.52 -19.73
C LYS A 320 -10.10 8.29 -18.40
N GLY A 321 -8.93 8.36 -17.75
CA GLY A 321 -8.70 9.10 -16.52
C GLY A 321 -8.39 10.58 -16.72
N ASN A 322 -8.40 11.11 -17.96
CA ASN A 322 -7.99 12.47 -18.30
C ASN A 322 -6.61 12.87 -17.72
N ALA A 323 -5.69 11.90 -17.68
CA ALA A 323 -4.35 12.11 -17.18
C ALA A 323 -3.47 12.78 -18.23
N LYS A 324 -2.72 13.81 -17.79
CA LYS A 324 -1.86 14.60 -18.70
C LYS A 324 -0.50 13.99 -18.98
N TYR A 325 0.08 13.25 -18.03
CA TYR A 325 1.46 12.78 -18.13
C TYR A 325 1.59 11.29 -17.82
N LEU A 326 2.30 10.56 -18.69
CA LEU A 326 2.66 9.16 -18.51
C LEU A 326 4.16 8.98 -18.81
N SER A 327 4.88 8.34 -17.90
CA SER A 327 6.22 7.82 -18.10
C SER A 327 6.13 6.31 -18.30
N MET A 328 6.47 5.82 -19.49
CA MET A 328 6.36 4.42 -19.87
C MET A 328 7.63 3.94 -20.54
N GLY A 329 8.41 3.08 -19.86
CA GLY A 329 9.80 2.84 -20.24
C GLY A 329 10.58 4.15 -20.26
N ASP A 330 11.34 4.39 -21.33
CA ASP A 330 12.07 5.65 -21.54
C ASP A 330 11.22 6.76 -22.20
N TYR A 331 9.93 6.56 -22.42
CA TYR A 331 9.08 7.53 -23.10
C TYR A 331 8.31 8.41 -22.13
N TRP A 332 8.44 9.72 -22.34
CA TRP A 332 7.56 10.72 -21.76
C TRP A 332 6.41 11.00 -22.72
N ILE A 333 5.18 10.76 -22.27
CA ILE A 333 3.96 10.83 -23.06
C ILE A 333 3.04 11.91 -22.47
N GLU A 334 2.49 12.75 -23.35
CA GLU A 334 1.56 13.82 -22.98
C GLU A 334 0.25 13.67 -23.76
N SER A 335 -0.87 13.85 -23.06
CA SER A 335 -2.17 14.03 -23.70
C SER A 335 -2.43 15.50 -23.95
N LYS A 336 -3.01 15.82 -25.11
CA LYS A 336 -3.43 17.17 -25.49
C LYS A 336 -4.44 17.73 -24.49
#